data_AF-A0A961G4G1-F1
#
_entry.id   AF-A0A961G4G1-F1
#
_cell.length_a   1.000
_cell.length_b   1.000
_cell.length_c   1.000
_cell.angle_alpha   90.00
_cell.angle_beta   90.00
_cell.angle_gamma   90.00
#
_symmetry.space_group_name_H-M   'P 1'
#
loop_
_entity.id
_entity.type
_entity.pdbx_description
1 polymer ?
#
loop_
_entity_poly.entity_id
_entity_poly.type
_entity_poly.pdbx_seq_one_letter_code
_entity_poly.pdbx_strand_id
1 'polypeptide(L)'
;MEGITDKSPLGNRILHLANGEGISDFYVTPWEQLTYRKNGELLFDSFVYTPERELDMKPGYEDYAMMIGQTRFRVSRMMTRGRLRWVMRVLPTKIPKPEDIMVPPAAIKAFLEAKNGLFLVCGATGSGKSTTIASLLSARIARKREHVLTFEDPIEYILPTDLASLVSQREIGSDEEDFASSLRAALRQAPDVIVIGEIRDGETAEIALQAAETGHVVVATLHTSTAAQTVQRYLKLVPSERMENAMYSFADSMRMILCQRLLLDGLKGKRFPIHEVLLSYDSVSGMIRRGDFKKLDHELETGITKGMQNFDYSLKQREFEGWRPSVKRPTGFTEHEVQEFLRHCPVIEESELRPSGSLSQRSPAQAGTTSGPAIPNFNQSPAGMPGATAFNQAQLQAQHQAQLQAQHQAQLQAQHQAQLQAQ
;
A
#
# COMPACT_ATOMS: atom_id res chain seq x y z
N MET A 1 -14.77 -21.48 8.51
CA MET A 1 -15.88 -21.15 9.44
C MET A 1 -17.18 -21.83 8.96
N GLU A 2 -17.13 -23.12 8.59
CA GLU A 2 -18.33 -23.79 8.08
C GLU A 2 -19.37 -23.96 9.21
N GLY A 3 -20.61 -23.57 8.93
CA GLY A 3 -21.72 -23.68 9.88
C GLY A 3 -21.94 -22.47 10.81
N ILE A 4 -21.08 -21.44 10.75
CA ILE A 4 -21.34 -20.19 11.50
C ILE A 4 -22.44 -19.40 10.78
N THR A 5 -23.60 -19.34 11.41
CA THR A 5 -24.80 -18.63 10.94
C THR A 5 -25.24 -17.60 11.97
N ASP A 6 -26.22 -16.77 11.64
CA ASP A 6 -26.89 -15.84 12.56
C ASP A 6 -27.54 -16.51 13.78
N LYS A 7 -27.81 -17.82 13.68
CA LYS A 7 -28.32 -18.67 14.77
C LYS A 7 -27.22 -19.27 15.64
N SER A 8 -25.98 -19.30 15.18
CA SER A 8 -24.87 -19.84 15.97
C SER A 8 -24.50 -18.88 17.12
N PRO A 9 -24.03 -19.38 18.28
CA PRO A 9 -23.64 -18.51 19.40
C PRO A 9 -22.61 -17.45 19.00
N LEU A 10 -21.59 -17.84 18.23
CA LEU A 10 -20.57 -16.92 17.73
C LEU A 10 -21.15 -15.92 16.72
N GLY A 11 -21.93 -16.39 15.74
CA GLY A 11 -22.52 -15.50 14.73
C GLY A 11 -23.48 -14.48 15.34
N ASN A 12 -24.30 -14.90 16.30
CA ASN A 12 -25.20 -13.99 17.02
C ASN A 12 -24.43 -12.92 17.80
N ARG A 13 -23.35 -13.31 18.51
CA ARG A 13 -22.51 -12.35 19.25
C ARG A 13 -21.80 -11.37 18.32
N ILE A 14 -21.24 -11.85 17.21
CA ILE A 14 -20.61 -11.01 16.19
C ILE A 14 -21.62 -10.02 15.62
N LEU A 15 -22.83 -10.45 15.25
CA LEU A 15 -23.85 -9.56 14.71
C LEU A 15 -24.31 -8.50 15.72
N HIS A 16 -24.48 -8.89 16.98
CA HIS A 16 -24.81 -7.95 18.04
C HIS A 16 -23.75 -6.84 18.18
N LEU A 17 -22.47 -7.21 18.17
CA LEU A 17 -21.37 -6.26 18.23
C LEU A 17 -21.25 -5.43 16.94
N ALA A 18 -21.42 -6.05 15.77
CA ALA A 18 -21.28 -5.41 14.46
C ALA A 18 -22.32 -4.31 14.22
N ASN A 19 -23.49 -4.39 14.87
CA ASN A 19 -24.49 -3.31 14.86
C ASN A 19 -24.05 -2.05 15.62
N GLY A 20 -22.97 -2.12 16.41
CA GLY A 20 -22.40 -0.96 17.10
C GLY A 20 -21.61 -0.04 16.18
N GLU A 21 -21.71 1.27 16.38
CA GLU A 21 -20.93 2.24 15.61
C GLU A 21 -19.41 2.08 15.86
N GLY A 22 -18.63 2.18 14.77
CA GLY A 22 -17.17 2.23 14.81
C GLY A 22 -16.47 0.87 14.84
N ILE A 23 -17.21 -0.24 14.74
CA ILE A 23 -16.65 -1.59 14.69
C ILE A 23 -16.11 -1.89 13.29
N SER A 24 -14.87 -2.36 13.20
CA SER A 24 -14.22 -2.63 11.90
C SER A 24 -13.81 -4.08 11.70
N ASP A 25 -13.20 -4.71 12.70
CA ASP A 25 -12.61 -6.04 12.58
C ASP A 25 -12.90 -6.88 13.83
N PHE A 26 -13.13 -8.18 13.64
CA PHE A 26 -13.22 -9.20 14.68
C PHE A 26 -12.06 -10.17 14.55
N TYR A 27 -11.56 -10.66 15.67
CA TYR A 27 -10.49 -11.64 15.77
C TYR A 27 -11.02 -12.82 16.58
N VAL A 28 -11.16 -13.95 15.92
CA VAL A 28 -11.73 -15.18 16.48
C VAL A 28 -10.63 -16.22 16.55
N THR A 29 -10.27 -16.61 17.77
CA THR A 29 -9.39 -17.77 18.02
C THR A 29 -10.18 -18.74 18.89
N PRO A 30 -10.33 -20.01 18.51
CA PRO A 30 -11.00 -21.01 19.34
C PRO A 30 -10.42 -21.06 20.75
N TRP A 31 -11.30 -21.21 21.74
CA TRP A 31 -10.99 -21.26 23.17
C TRP A 31 -10.36 -19.98 23.75
N GLU A 32 -10.36 -18.88 23.01
CA GLU A 32 -9.96 -17.55 23.49
C GLU A 32 -11.13 -16.56 23.42
N GLN A 33 -10.99 -15.43 24.12
CA GLN A 33 -11.96 -14.34 24.08
C GLN A 33 -12.08 -13.75 22.67
N LEU A 34 -13.32 -13.52 22.24
CA LEU A 34 -13.61 -12.78 21.03
C LEU A 34 -13.03 -11.37 21.18
N THR A 35 -12.11 -11.02 20.29
CA THR A 35 -11.47 -9.71 20.29
C THR A 35 -12.01 -8.92 19.09
N TYR A 36 -12.20 -7.61 19.23
CA TYR A 36 -12.70 -6.78 18.13
C TYR A 36 -12.07 -5.39 18.15
N ARG A 37 -12.12 -4.69 17.01
CA ARG A 37 -11.60 -3.34 16.86
C ARG A 37 -12.74 -2.32 16.80
N LYS A 38 -12.72 -1.33 17.68
CA LYS A 38 -13.65 -0.19 17.69
C LYS A 38 -12.87 1.11 17.57
N ASN A 39 -13.15 1.91 16.54
CA ASN A 39 -12.48 3.20 16.28
C ASN A 39 -10.94 3.12 16.26
N GLY A 40 -10.38 1.97 15.86
CA GLY A 40 -8.94 1.73 15.82
C GLY A 40 -8.36 1.05 17.06
N GLU A 41 -9.10 0.97 18.17
CA GLU A 41 -8.66 0.35 19.42
C GLU A 41 -9.12 -1.11 19.54
N LEU A 42 -8.28 -1.97 20.13
CA LEU A 42 -8.59 -3.38 20.37
C LEU A 42 -9.31 -3.53 21.71
N LEU A 43 -10.45 -4.23 21.68
CA LEU A 43 -11.30 -4.52 22.83
C LEU A 43 -11.55 -6.03 22.92
N PHE A 44 -11.74 -6.53 24.15
CA PHE A 44 -11.94 -7.94 24.43
C PHE A 44 -13.36 -8.16 24.95
N ASP A 45 -14.09 -9.08 24.31
CA ASP A 45 -15.41 -9.52 24.71
C ASP A 45 -15.31 -10.72 25.65
N SER A 46 -16.25 -10.86 26.59
CA SER A 46 -16.28 -12.01 27.50
C SER A 46 -16.65 -13.32 26.80
N PHE A 47 -17.22 -13.26 25.59
CA PHE A 47 -17.56 -14.44 24.81
C PHE A 47 -16.32 -15.23 24.37
N VAL A 48 -16.35 -16.55 24.56
CA VAL A 48 -15.29 -17.48 24.11
C VAL A 48 -15.87 -18.43 23.08
N TYR A 49 -15.26 -18.47 21.89
CA TYR A 49 -15.70 -19.37 20.83
C TYR A 49 -15.23 -20.80 21.10
N THR A 50 -16.18 -21.72 21.25
CA THR A 50 -15.91 -23.16 21.41
C THR A 50 -16.51 -23.91 20.22
N PRO A 51 -15.68 -24.36 19.26
CA PRO A 51 -16.17 -25.10 18.10
C PRO A 51 -16.85 -26.41 18.52
N GLU A 52 -18.03 -26.69 17.97
CA GLU A 52 -18.76 -27.95 18.19
C GLU A 52 -18.20 -29.11 17.34
N ARG A 53 -17.44 -28.78 16.29
CA ARG A 53 -16.82 -29.73 15.36
C ARG A 53 -15.31 -29.61 15.41
N GLU A 54 -14.64 -30.71 15.09
CA GLU A 54 -13.20 -30.71 14.90
C GLU A 54 -12.82 -29.77 13.75
N LEU A 55 -11.81 -28.95 13.98
CA LEU A 55 -11.36 -27.95 13.02
C LEU A 55 -10.25 -28.53 12.15
N ASP A 56 -10.35 -28.34 10.84
CA ASP A 56 -9.26 -28.69 9.92
C ASP A 56 -8.07 -27.73 10.13
N MET A 57 -6.97 -28.26 10.65
CA MET A 57 -5.77 -27.50 11.01
C MET A 57 -4.69 -27.66 9.94
N LYS A 58 -4.95 -27.14 8.75
CA LYS A 58 -3.97 -27.08 7.66
C LYS A 58 -3.10 -25.82 7.75
N PRO A 59 -1.77 -25.93 7.56
CA PRO A 59 -0.93 -24.76 7.36
C PRO A 59 -1.41 -23.91 6.17
N GLY A 60 -1.24 -22.58 6.27
CA GLY A 60 -1.56 -21.64 5.19
C GLY A 60 -2.47 -20.50 5.63
N TYR A 61 -2.95 -19.76 4.65
CA TYR A 61 -3.97 -18.74 4.81
C TYR A 61 -5.02 -18.85 3.69
N GLU A 62 -6.24 -18.41 3.99
CA GLU A 62 -7.32 -18.26 3.02
C GLU A 62 -7.93 -16.88 3.23
N ASP A 63 -8.27 -16.18 2.14
CA ASP A 63 -9.00 -14.91 2.16
C ASP A 63 -10.25 -15.06 1.30
N TYR A 64 -11.42 -14.78 1.86
CA TYR A 64 -12.70 -14.98 1.20
C TYR A 64 -13.79 -14.08 1.80
N ALA A 65 -14.86 -13.81 1.04
CA ALA A 65 -16.06 -13.17 1.57
C ALA A 65 -17.02 -14.20 2.20
N MET A 66 -17.68 -13.84 3.31
CA MET A 66 -18.77 -14.63 3.88
C MET A 66 -19.91 -13.75 4.39
N MET A 67 -21.09 -14.34 4.57
CA MET A 67 -22.25 -13.66 5.16
C MET A 67 -22.66 -14.34 6.46
N ILE A 68 -22.99 -13.52 7.47
CA ILE A 68 -23.68 -13.96 8.68
C ILE A 68 -24.96 -13.14 8.75
N GLY A 69 -26.12 -13.79 8.62
CA GLY A 69 -27.39 -13.06 8.46
C GLY A 69 -27.35 -12.15 7.24
N GLN A 70 -27.53 -10.84 7.45
CA GLN A 70 -27.47 -9.81 6.40
C GLN A 70 -26.13 -9.06 6.33
N THR A 71 -25.19 -9.36 7.22
CA THR A 71 -23.90 -8.66 7.30
C THR A 71 -22.84 -9.44 6.56
N ARG A 72 -22.15 -8.77 5.64
CA ARG A 72 -21.01 -9.33 4.89
C ARG A 72 -19.71 -9.12 5.67
N PHE A 73 -18.81 -10.08 5.55
CA PHE A 73 -17.48 -10.04 6.16
C PHE A 73 -16.43 -10.47 5.14
N ARG A 74 -15.28 -9.79 5.12
CA ARG A 74 -14.05 -10.33 4.52
C ARG A 74 -13.32 -11.10 5.60
N VAL A 75 -12.99 -12.36 5.33
CA VAL A 75 -12.43 -13.27 6.31
C VAL A 75 -11.06 -13.74 5.88
N SER A 76 -10.07 -13.42 6.69
CA SER A 76 -8.75 -14.01 6.59
C SER A 76 -8.61 -15.12 7.63
N ARG A 77 -8.53 -16.37 7.17
CA ARG A 77 -8.23 -17.55 7.98
C ARG A 77 -6.72 -17.79 7.95
N MET A 78 -6.12 -18.06 9.11
CA MET A 78 -4.68 -18.31 9.22
C MET A 78 -4.34 -19.24 10.38
N MET A 79 -3.19 -19.89 10.31
CA MET A 79 -2.60 -20.63 11.43
C MET A 79 -1.63 -19.75 12.21
N THR A 80 -1.78 -19.71 13.54
CA THR A 80 -0.88 -18.99 14.45
C THR A 80 -0.47 -19.90 15.60
N ARG A 81 0.82 -20.24 15.68
CA ARG A 81 1.39 -21.12 16.72
C ARG A 81 0.59 -22.42 16.96
N GLY A 82 0.16 -23.07 15.87
CA GLY A 82 -0.64 -24.29 15.95
C GLY A 82 -2.08 -24.08 16.39
N ARG A 83 -2.62 -22.85 16.33
CA ARG A 83 -4.04 -22.54 16.52
C ARG A 83 -4.61 -21.90 15.27
N LEU A 84 -5.87 -22.18 15.00
CA LEU A 84 -6.59 -21.54 13.90
C LEU A 84 -7.08 -20.16 14.35
N ARG A 85 -6.94 -19.15 13.51
CA ARG A 85 -7.44 -17.80 13.75
C ARG A 85 -8.17 -17.28 12.53
N TRP A 86 -9.27 -16.57 12.78
CA TRP A 86 -9.97 -15.80 11.77
C TRP A 86 -9.92 -14.32 12.11
N VAL A 87 -9.65 -13.51 11.11
CA VAL A 87 -9.83 -12.05 11.16
C VAL A 87 -10.99 -11.72 10.23
N MET A 88 -12.08 -11.20 10.77
CA MET A 88 -13.30 -10.88 10.03
C MET A 88 -13.48 -9.37 9.99
N ARG A 89 -13.30 -8.76 8.83
CA ARG A 89 -13.60 -7.35 8.61
C ARG A 89 -15.07 -7.19 8.23
N VAL A 90 -15.79 -6.32 8.93
CA VAL A 90 -17.17 -5.97 8.55
C VAL A 90 -17.14 -5.26 7.20
N LEU A 91 -17.87 -5.78 6.22
CA LEU A 91 -18.02 -5.13 4.93
C LEU A 91 -19.26 -4.23 4.95
N PRO A 92 -19.13 -2.99 4.47
CA PRO A 92 -20.23 -2.04 4.41
C PRO A 92 -21.33 -2.49 3.44
N THR A 93 -22.58 -2.32 3.84
CA THR A 93 -23.76 -2.68 3.04
C THR A 93 -24.28 -1.51 2.19
N LYS A 94 -24.14 -0.28 2.69
CA LYS A 94 -24.62 0.93 2.01
C LYS A 94 -23.48 1.57 1.21
N ILE A 95 -23.70 1.73 -0.09
CA ILE A 95 -22.83 2.52 -0.95
C ILE A 95 -23.17 4.01 -0.71
N PRO A 96 -22.23 4.86 -0.26
CA PRO A 96 -22.47 6.29 -0.09
C PRO A 96 -22.55 6.99 -1.45
N LYS A 97 -23.19 8.16 -1.51
CA LYS A 97 -23.10 9.00 -2.71
C LYS A 97 -21.71 9.65 -2.81
N PRO A 98 -21.22 9.98 -4.03
CA PRO A 98 -19.89 10.57 -4.18
C PRO A 98 -19.73 11.86 -3.38
N GLU A 99 -20.80 12.64 -3.24
CA GLU A 99 -20.83 13.88 -2.48
C GLU A 99 -20.74 13.63 -0.96
N ASP A 100 -21.31 12.53 -0.45
CA ASP A 100 -21.30 12.19 0.99
C ASP A 100 -19.89 11.83 1.49
N ILE A 101 -19.08 11.23 0.61
CA ILE A 101 -17.64 10.96 0.84
C ILE A 101 -16.75 12.04 0.21
N MET A 102 -17.35 13.16 -0.18
CA MET A 102 -16.68 14.38 -0.58
C MET A 102 -15.69 14.21 -1.75
N VAL A 103 -16.01 13.31 -2.69
CA VAL A 103 -15.27 13.21 -3.96
C VAL A 103 -15.34 14.57 -4.66
N PRO A 104 -14.22 15.11 -5.18
CA PRO A 104 -14.23 16.42 -5.83
C PRO A 104 -15.20 16.47 -7.02
N PRO A 105 -16.00 17.53 -7.19
CA PRO A 105 -16.99 17.63 -8.27
C PRO A 105 -16.39 17.42 -9.68
N ALA A 106 -15.16 17.89 -9.91
CA ALA A 106 -14.45 17.69 -11.17
C ALA A 106 -14.15 16.21 -11.44
N ALA A 107 -13.79 15.44 -10.40
CA ALA A 107 -13.56 14.00 -10.50
C ALA A 107 -14.87 13.24 -10.78
N ILE A 108 -15.95 13.61 -10.08
CA ILE A 108 -17.30 13.04 -10.33
C ILE A 108 -17.70 13.29 -11.77
N LYS A 109 -17.61 14.53 -12.24
CA LYS A 109 -17.95 14.91 -13.62
C LYS A 109 -17.11 14.14 -14.63
N ALA A 110 -15.78 14.14 -14.46
CA ALA A 110 -14.86 13.44 -15.35
C ALA A 110 -15.22 11.96 -15.49
N PHE A 111 -15.53 11.29 -14.38
CA PHE A 111 -15.89 9.87 -14.40
C PHE A 111 -17.28 9.61 -15.01
N LEU A 112 -18.30 10.38 -14.64
CA LEU A 112 -19.67 10.14 -15.12
C LEU A 112 -19.83 10.42 -16.61
N GLU A 113 -19.14 11.43 -17.14
CA GLU A 113 -19.23 11.82 -18.55
C GLU A 113 -18.30 11.03 -19.47
N ALA A 114 -17.31 10.31 -18.90
CA ALA A 114 -16.33 9.55 -19.67
C ALA A 114 -16.97 8.57 -20.65
N LYS A 115 -16.45 8.55 -21.89
CA LYS A 115 -16.78 7.53 -22.90
C LYS A 115 -15.78 6.38 -22.90
N ASN A 116 -14.53 6.67 -22.57
CA ASN A 116 -13.43 5.73 -22.50
C ASN A 116 -12.28 6.29 -21.66
N GLY A 117 -11.27 5.46 -21.41
CA GLY A 117 -9.99 5.85 -20.82
C GLY A 117 -9.77 5.24 -19.44
N LEU A 118 -8.58 5.51 -18.90
CA LEU A 118 -8.07 4.96 -17.66
C LEU A 118 -8.30 5.92 -16.49
N PHE A 119 -8.98 5.41 -15.45
CA PHE A 119 -9.29 6.09 -14.20
C PHE A 119 -8.62 5.34 -13.05
N LEU A 120 -7.66 5.98 -12.40
CA LEU A 120 -6.90 5.37 -11.31
C LEU A 120 -7.33 5.96 -9.96
N VAL A 121 -7.76 5.10 -9.03
CA VAL A 121 -8.05 5.48 -7.65
C VAL A 121 -6.96 4.91 -6.75
N CYS A 122 -6.19 5.79 -6.10
CA CYS A 122 -4.93 5.45 -5.47
C CYS A 122 -4.88 5.84 -4.00
N GLY A 123 -4.06 5.15 -3.22
CA GLY A 123 -3.85 5.40 -1.80
C GLY A 123 -3.50 4.13 -1.04
N ALA A 124 -3.11 4.28 0.22
CA ALA A 124 -2.78 3.15 1.09
C ALA A 124 -3.98 2.21 1.34
N THR A 125 -3.72 1.03 1.90
CA THR A 125 -4.77 0.14 2.39
C THR A 125 -5.63 0.86 3.43
N GLY A 126 -6.95 0.72 3.30
CA GLY A 126 -7.90 1.38 4.21
C GLY A 126 -8.06 2.89 3.97
N SER A 127 -7.63 3.43 2.82
CA SER A 127 -7.92 4.82 2.43
C SER A 127 -9.31 5.03 1.81
N GLY A 128 -10.11 3.95 1.66
CA GLY A 128 -11.47 3.98 1.12
C GLY A 128 -11.58 3.80 -0.40
N LYS A 129 -10.63 3.11 -1.07
CA LYS A 129 -10.56 3.06 -2.55
C LYS A 129 -11.79 2.42 -3.15
N SER A 130 -12.12 1.24 -2.64
CA SER A 130 -13.31 0.48 -3.01
C SER A 130 -14.58 1.27 -2.74
N THR A 131 -14.63 2.04 -1.64
CA THR A 131 -15.77 2.93 -1.33
C THR A 131 -15.96 4.00 -2.40
N THR A 132 -14.88 4.69 -2.79
CA THR A 132 -14.91 5.72 -3.83
C THR A 132 -15.29 5.13 -5.19
N ILE A 133 -14.73 3.97 -5.55
CA ILE A 133 -15.06 3.26 -6.79
C ILE A 133 -16.53 2.83 -6.79
N ALA A 134 -17.00 2.16 -5.74
CA ALA A 134 -18.39 1.70 -5.65
C ALA A 134 -19.37 2.89 -5.70
N SER A 135 -19.02 4.01 -5.06
CA SER A 135 -19.81 5.25 -5.07
C SER A 135 -19.94 5.85 -6.47
N LEU A 136 -18.81 5.98 -7.17
CA LEU A 136 -18.76 6.50 -8.54
C LEU A 136 -19.46 5.55 -9.53
N LEU A 137 -19.23 4.24 -9.41
CA LEU A 137 -19.89 3.23 -10.24
C LEU A 137 -21.39 3.23 -10.02
N SER A 138 -21.86 3.20 -8.77
CA SER A 138 -23.29 3.27 -8.42
C SER A 138 -23.96 4.49 -9.07
N ALA A 139 -23.29 5.64 -9.02
CA ALA A 139 -23.74 6.84 -9.72
C ALA A 139 -23.80 6.66 -11.25
N ARG A 140 -22.84 5.98 -11.86
CA ARG A 140 -22.79 5.77 -13.32
C ARG A 140 -23.84 4.76 -13.80
N ILE A 141 -23.97 3.60 -13.13
CA ILE A 141 -24.90 2.52 -13.50
C ILE A 141 -26.38 2.93 -13.36
N ALA A 142 -26.66 3.94 -12.53
CA ALA A 142 -27.99 4.53 -12.43
C ALA A 142 -28.33 5.48 -13.60
N ARG A 143 -27.32 6.01 -14.31
CA ARG A 143 -27.46 7.05 -15.34
C ARG A 143 -27.28 6.55 -16.77
N LYS A 144 -26.51 5.47 -16.95
CA LYS A 144 -26.16 4.91 -18.26
C LYS A 144 -26.72 3.50 -18.43
N ARG A 145 -26.73 3.02 -19.68
CA ARG A 145 -27.08 1.64 -20.04
C ARG A 145 -25.84 0.99 -20.60
N GLU A 146 -25.03 0.47 -19.70
CA GLU A 146 -23.70 -0.06 -19.97
C GLU A 146 -23.56 -1.48 -19.41
N HIS A 147 -22.67 -2.28 -19.98
CA HIS A 147 -22.21 -3.51 -19.39
C HIS A 147 -20.97 -3.22 -18.52
N VAL A 148 -21.12 -3.40 -17.21
CA VAL A 148 -20.06 -3.23 -16.20
C VAL A 148 -19.56 -4.58 -15.75
N LEU A 149 -18.26 -4.83 -15.93
CA LEU A 149 -17.55 -5.99 -15.42
C LEU A 149 -16.60 -5.57 -14.30
N THR A 150 -16.63 -6.26 -13.16
CA THR A 150 -15.66 -6.05 -12.08
C THR A 150 -14.88 -7.32 -11.79
N PHE A 151 -13.60 -7.16 -11.50
CA PHE A 151 -12.70 -8.19 -11.01
C PHE A 151 -12.16 -7.71 -9.66
N GLU A 152 -12.46 -8.40 -8.58
CA GLU A 152 -12.18 -7.96 -7.20
C GLU A 152 -11.57 -9.08 -6.35
N ASP A 153 -10.78 -8.73 -5.33
CA ASP A 153 -10.07 -9.67 -4.45
C ASP A 153 -10.12 -9.21 -2.97
N PRO A 154 -11.21 -9.52 -2.23
CA PRO A 154 -12.52 -10.01 -2.66
C PRO A 154 -13.52 -8.87 -2.95
N ILE A 155 -14.77 -9.20 -3.31
CA ILE A 155 -15.83 -8.20 -3.59
C ILE A 155 -16.25 -7.48 -2.28
N GLU A 156 -15.92 -6.19 -2.16
CA GLU A 156 -16.21 -5.42 -0.94
C GLU A 156 -17.64 -4.87 -0.91
N TYR A 157 -18.13 -4.31 -2.01
CA TYR A 157 -19.48 -3.76 -2.14
C TYR A 157 -20.27 -4.55 -3.17
N ILE A 158 -21.53 -4.89 -2.85
CA ILE A 158 -22.46 -5.43 -3.83
C ILE A 158 -23.12 -4.26 -4.56
N LEU A 159 -22.87 -4.17 -5.87
CA LEU A 159 -23.51 -3.18 -6.73
C LEU A 159 -24.97 -3.60 -6.99
N PRO A 160 -25.92 -2.65 -6.96
CA PRO A 160 -27.32 -2.95 -7.27
C PRO A 160 -27.49 -3.42 -8.71
N THR A 161 -28.32 -4.45 -8.90
CA THR A 161 -28.56 -5.10 -10.21
C THR A 161 -29.89 -4.69 -10.85
N ASP A 162 -30.72 -3.93 -10.14
CA ASP A 162 -32.04 -3.44 -10.55
C ASP A 162 -31.98 -2.05 -11.22
N LEU A 163 -30.82 -1.67 -11.74
CA LEU A 163 -30.57 -0.37 -12.37
C LEU A 163 -30.45 -0.47 -13.90
N ALA A 164 -30.14 0.67 -14.54
CA ALA A 164 -30.13 0.80 -16.00
C ALA A 164 -28.99 0.05 -16.69
N SER A 165 -27.84 -0.11 -16.03
CA SER A 165 -26.70 -0.90 -16.52
C SER A 165 -26.76 -2.35 -16.07
N LEU A 166 -26.22 -3.25 -16.88
CA LEU A 166 -25.94 -4.64 -16.50
C LEU A 166 -24.63 -4.68 -15.71
N VAL A 167 -24.63 -5.30 -14.54
CA VAL A 167 -23.43 -5.42 -13.69
C VAL A 167 -23.11 -6.89 -13.46
N SER A 168 -21.88 -7.30 -13.77
CA SER A 168 -21.34 -8.62 -13.39
C SER A 168 -20.08 -8.42 -12.55
N GLN A 169 -20.17 -8.73 -11.25
CA GLN A 169 -19.02 -8.71 -10.35
C GLN A 169 -18.41 -10.11 -10.26
N ARG A 170 -17.08 -10.19 -10.31
CA ARG A 170 -16.34 -11.46 -10.23
C ARG A 170 -15.26 -11.37 -9.17
N GLU A 171 -15.25 -12.35 -8.28
CA GLU A 171 -14.25 -12.50 -7.23
C GLU A 171 -13.11 -13.42 -7.69
N ILE A 172 -11.87 -12.93 -7.58
CA ILE A 172 -10.68 -13.75 -7.86
C ILE A 172 -10.55 -14.85 -6.80
N GLY A 173 -10.27 -16.07 -7.25
CA GLY A 173 -10.21 -17.28 -6.44
C GLY A 173 -11.56 -18.00 -6.27
N SER A 174 -12.69 -17.34 -6.56
CA SER A 174 -14.03 -17.94 -6.53
C SER A 174 -14.64 -18.06 -7.92
N ASP A 175 -14.79 -16.94 -8.62
CA ASP A 175 -15.43 -16.87 -9.94
C ASP A 175 -14.41 -16.94 -11.09
N GLU A 176 -13.18 -16.53 -10.81
CA GLU A 176 -12.09 -16.35 -11.77
C GLU A 176 -10.75 -16.79 -11.14
N GLU A 177 -9.80 -17.28 -11.94
CA GLU A 177 -8.52 -17.79 -11.43
C GLU A 177 -7.52 -16.67 -11.11
N ASP A 178 -7.33 -15.73 -12.03
CA ASP A 178 -6.37 -14.63 -11.89
C ASP A 178 -6.82 -13.38 -12.68
N PHE A 179 -6.28 -12.21 -12.34
CA PHE A 179 -6.68 -10.94 -12.97
C PHE A 179 -6.38 -10.89 -14.47
N ALA A 180 -5.21 -11.37 -14.91
CA ALA A 180 -4.75 -11.20 -16.29
C ALA A 180 -5.55 -12.07 -17.27
N SER A 181 -5.77 -13.35 -16.95
CA SER A 181 -6.61 -14.25 -17.74
C SER A 181 -8.04 -13.75 -17.87
N SER A 182 -8.62 -13.36 -16.75
CA SER A 182 -9.98 -12.85 -16.65
C SER A 182 -10.17 -11.57 -17.45
N LEU A 183 -9.23 -10.63 -17.35
CA LEU A 183 -9.27 -9.37 -18.08
C LEU A 183 -9.14 -9.57 -19.59
N ARG A 184 -8.28 -10.49 -20.06
CA ARG A 184 -8.20 -10.83 -21.50
C ARG A 184 -9.50 -11.45 -22.01
N ALA A 185 -10.17 -12.27 -21.19
CA ALA A 185 -11.45 -12.86 -21.55
C ALA A 185 -12.56 -11.78 -21.57
N ALA A 186 -12.52 -10.84 -20.62
CA ALA A 186 -13.49 -9.75 -20.48
C ALA A 186 -13.64 -8.92 -21.76
N LEU A 187 -12.55 -8.66 -22.48
CA LEU A 187 -12.57 -7.88 -23.72
C LEU A 187 -13.43 -8.48 -24.84
N ARG A 188 -13.77 -9.78 -24.75
CA ARG A 188 -14.69 -10.45 -25.69
C ARG A 188 -16.12 -10.55 -25.16
N GLN A 189 -16.40 -10.01 -23.99
CA GLN A 189 -17.71 -10.06 -23.34
C GLN A 189 -18.51 -8.76 -23.53
N ALA A 190 -18.10 -7.95 -24.53
CA ALA A 190 -18.67 -6.64 -24.84
C ALA A 190 -18.92 -5.75 -23.59
N PRO A 191 -17.90 -5.51 -22.73
CA PRO A 191 -18.03 -4.56 -21.64
C PRO A 191 -17.95 -3.12 -22.17
N ASP A 192 -18.62 -2.19 -21.49
CA ASP A 192 -18.40 -0.75 -21.64
C ASP A 192 -17.49 -0.22 -20.53
N VAL A 193 -17.61 -0.79 -19.32
CA VAL A 193 -16.84 -0.42 -18.13
C VAL A 193 -16.18 -1.66 -17.56
N ILE A 194 -14.87 -1.58 -17.30
CA ILE A 194 -14.09 -2.65 -16.68
C ILE A 194 -13.47 -2.10 -15.39
N VAL A 195 -13.69 -2.80 -14.28
CA VAL A 195 -13.14 -2.46 -12.98
C VAL A 195 -12.15 -3.53 -12.57
N ILE A 196 -10.92 -3.11 -12.29
CA ILE A 196 -9.82 -3.97 -11.87
C ILE A 196 -9.53 -3.62 -10.41
N GLY A 197 -9.75 -4.55 -9.50
CA GLY A 197 -9.59 -4.35 -8.06
C GLY A 197 -8.25 -3.72 -7.71
N GLU A 198 -7.15 -4.26 -8.24
CA GLU A 198 -5.81 -3.71 -8.06
C GLU A 198 -4.90 -4.12 -9.23
N ILE A 199 -4.05 -3.21 -9.70
CA ILE A 199 -2.98 -3.53 -10.66
C ILE A 199 -1.69 -3.81 -9.88
N ARG A 200 -1.26 -5.07 -9.87
CA ARG A 200 -0.06 -5.54 -9.15
C ARG A 200 1.13 -5.85 -10.06
N ASP A 201 0.86 -6.28 -11.28
CA ASP A 201 1.84 -6.79 -12.23
C ASP A 201 1.74 -6.08 -13.60
N GLY A 202 2.78 -6.26 -14.42
CA GLY A 202 2.89 -5.65 -15.73
C GLY A 202 1.87 -6.15 -16.74
N GLU A 203 1.47 -7.41 -16.66
CA GLU A 203 0.53 -8.00 -17.60
C GLU A 203 -0.87 -7.41 -17.44
N THR A 204 -1.36 -7.35 -16.19
CA THR A 204 -2.61 -6.68 -15.84
C THR A 204 -2.56 -5.20 -16.24
N ALA A 205 -1.42 -4.52 -16.03
CA ALA A 205 -1.25 -3.13 -16.44
C ALA A 205 -1.34 -2.95 -17.96
N GLU A 206 -0.64 -3.76 -18.74
CA GLU A 206 -0.66 -3.69 -20.21
C GLU A 206 -2.09 -3.92 -20.76
N ILE A 207 -2.80 -4.94 -20.27
CA ILE A 207 -4.15 -5.23 -20.73
C ILE A 207 -5.12 -4.10 -20.33
N ALA A 208 -4.98 -3.55 -19.13
CA ALA A 208 -5.78 -2.40 -18.68
C ALA A 208 -5.58 -1.17 -19.57
N LEU A 209 -4.32 -0.91 -19.96
CA LEU A 209 -3.99 0.19 -20.84
C LEU A 209 -4.58 -0.01 -22.25
N GLN A 210 -4.41 -1.21 -22.80
CA GLN A 210 -4.98 -1.58 -24.10
C GLN A 210 -6.52 -1.47 -24.09
N ALA A 211 -7.16 -1.91 -23.01
CA ALA A 211 -8.61 -1.80 -22.86
C ALA A 211 -9.07 -0.33 -22.88
N ALA A 212 -8.37 0.54 -22.16
CA ALA A 212 -8.65 1.97 -22.12
C ALA A 212 -8.45 2.65 -23.49
N GLU A 213 -7.40 2.26 -24.21
CA GLU A 213 -7.06 2.74 -25.55
C GLU A 213 -8.11 2.30 -26.58
N THR A 214 -8.62 1.07 -26.47
CA THR A 214 -9.62 0.47 -27.37
C THR A 214 -11.07 0.88 -27.08
N GLY A 215 -11.28 1.91 -26.26
CA GLY A 215 -12.59 2.55 -26.10
C GLY A 215 -13.37 2.16 -24.85
N HIS A 216 -12.80 1.37 -23.94
CA HIS A 216 -13.43 1.01 -22.67
C HIS A 216 -13.18 2.08 -21.60
N VAL A 217 -14.11 2.24 -20.65
CA VAL A 217 -13.82 2.93 -19.39
C VAL A 217 -13.19 1.91 -18.44
N VAL A 218 -11.91 2.11 -18.11
CA VAL A 218 -11.17 1.22 -17.22
C VAL A 218 -10.94 1.93 -15.89
N VAL A 219 -11.37 1.31 -14.80
CA VAL A 219 -11.17 1.78 -13.43
C VAL A 219 -10.25 0.82 -12.72
N ALA A 220 -9.19 1.32 -12.09
CA ALA A 220 -8.27 0.47 -11.36
C ALA A 220 -7.72 1.13 -10.11
N THR A 221 -7.16 0.32 -9.19
CA THR A 221 -6.45 0.84 -8.02
C THR A 221 -4.95 0.53 -8.03
N LEU A 222 -4.19 1.44 -7.42
CA LEU A 222 -2.77 1.27 -7.09
C LEU A 222 -2.52 1.76 -5.65
N HIS A 223 -1.51 1.18 -4.98
CA HIS A 223 -1.08 1.62 -3.65
C HIS A 223 0.02 2.68 -3.72
N THR A 224 -0.32 3.83 -4.31
CA THR A 224 0.55 5.01 -4.42
C THR A 224 0.00 6.19 -3.63
N SER A 225 0.89 7.09 -3.21
CA SER A 225 0.55 8.16 -2.26
C SER A 225 0.28 9.52 -2.93
N THR A 226 0.66 9.69 -4.19
CA THR A 226 0.44 10.90 -5.01
C THR A 226 0.22 10.55 -6.49
N ALA A 227 -0.35 11.48 -7.27
CA ALA A 227 -0.65 11.28 -8.68
C ALA A 227 0.62 11.14 -9.52
N ALA A 228 1.65 11.95 -9.26
CA ALA A 228 2.95 11.83 -9.93
C ALA A 228 3.62 10.45 -9.67
N GLN A 229 3.56 9.96 -8.41
CA GLN A 229 4.04 8.62 -8.07
C GLN A 229 3.21 7.53 -8.73
N THR A 230 1.91 7.74 -8.92
CA THR A 230 1.01 6.79 -9.61
C THR A 230 1.44 6.58 -11.05
N VAL A 231 1.71 7.65 -11.79
CA VAL A 231 2.21 7.55 -13.17
C VAL A 231 3.52 6.77 -13.21
N GLN A 232 4.49 7.13 -12.35
CA GLN A 232 5.77 6.45 -12.29
C GLN A 232 5.63 4.97 -11.93
N ARG A 233 4.78 4.63 -10.96
CA ARG A 233 4.58 3.26 -10.51
C ARG A 233 3.93 2.42 -11.59
N TYR A 234 2.89 2.95 -12.24
CA TYR A 234 2.20 2.27 -13.33
C TYR A 234 3.16 1.93 -14.47
N LEU A 235 3.91 2.93 -14.95
CA LEU A 235 4.87 2.74 -16.04
C LEU A 235 5.98 1.76 -15.68
N LYS A 236 6.45 1.75 -14.42
CA LYS A 236 7.45 0.78 -13.93
C LYS A 236 6.97 -0.67 -13.91
N LEU A 237 5.67 -0.94 -14.03
CA LEU A 237 5.16 -2.30 -14.16
C LEU A 237 5.37 -2.84 -15.58
N VAL A 238 5.45 -1.96 -16.57
CA VAL A 238 5.64 -2.33 -17.97
C VAL A 238 7.12 -2.64 -18.23
N PRO A 239 7.44 -3.71 -18.99
CA PRO A 239 8.81 -4.03 -19.38
C PRO A 239 9.54 -2.86 -20.05
N SER A 240 10.84 -2.73 -19.78
CA SER A 240 11.68 -1.62 -20.26
C SER A 240 11.63 -1.42 -21.76
N GLU A 241 11.51 -2.51 -22.52
CA GLU A 241 11.51 -2.53 -23.99
C GLU A 241 10.26 -1.85 -24.57
N ARG A 242 9.19 -1.76 -23.78
CA ARG A 242 7.89 -1.19 -24.19
C ARG A 242 7.57 0.12 -23.49
N MET A 243 8.48 0.61 -22.65
CA MET A 243 8.27 1.81 -21.81
C MET A 243 7.87 3.03 -22.63
N GLU A 244 8.54 3.28 -23.77
CA GLU A 244 8.23 4.44 -24.62
C GLU A 244 6.79 4.39 -25.13
N ASN A 245 6.38 3.28 -25.73
CA ASN A 245 5.00 3.09 -26.19
C ASN A 245 4.00 3.19 -25.04
N ALA A 246 4.31 2.61 -23.88
CA ALA A 246 3.46 2.69 -22.71
C ALA A 246 3.30 4.12 -22.19
N MET A 247 4.34 4.97 -22.26
CA MET A 247 4.22 6.39 -21.92
C MET A 247 3.25 7.13 -22.85
N TYR A 248 3.31 6.87 -24.16
CA TYR A 248 2.38 7.45 -25.13
C TYR A 248 0.95 6.94 -24.90
N SER A 249 0.74 5.63 -24.87
CA SER A 249 -0.59 5.03 -24.62
C SER A 249 -1.17 5.50 -23.29
N PHE A 250 -0.36 5.59 -22.22
CA PHE A 250 -0.80 6.08 -20.91
C PHE A 250 -1.20 7.56 -20.98
N ALA A 251 -0.39 8.40 -21.61
CA ALA A 251 -0.70 9.83 -21.76
C ALA A 251 -2.00 10.08 -22.56
N ASP A 252 -2.33 9.18 -23.48
CA ASP A 252 -3.50 9.30 -24.37
C ASP A 252 -4.75 8.69 -23.75
N SER A 253 -4.58 7.63 -22.96
CA SER A 253 -5.68 6.87 -22.35
C SER A 253 -6.05 7.38 -20.96
N MET A 254 -5.10 7.94 -20.19
CA MET A 254 -5.38 8.44 -18.85
C MET A 254 -6.42 9.57 -18.90
N ARG A 255 -7.37 9.54 -17.97
CA ARG A 255 -8.40 10.57 -17.82
C ARG A 255 -8.35 11.23 -16.47
N MET A 256 -8.13 10.43 -15.43
CA MET A 256 -8.09 10.89 -14.05
C MET A 256 -7.21 9.99 -13.19
N ILE A 257 -6.42 10.61 -12.33
CA ILE A 257 -5.81 9.96 -11.17
C ILE A 257 -6.35 10.65 -9.91
N LEU A 258 -7.05 9.89 -9.06
CA LEU A 258 -7.56 10.35 -7.78
C LEU A 258 -6.81 9.61 -6.66
N CYS A 259 -5.93 10.32 -5.97
CA CYS A 259 -5.25 9.82 -4.79
C CYS A 259 -6.01 10.24 -3.53
N GLN A 260 -6.09 9.38 -2.52
CA GLN A 260 -6.87 9.68 -1.32
C GLN A 260 -6.22 9.20 -0.02
N ARG A 261 -6.53 9.92 1.06
CA ARG A 261 -6.12 9.59 2.43
C ARG A 261 -7.31 9.80 3.36
N LEU A 262 -7.48 8.91 4.34
CA LEU A 262 -8.45 9.08 5.42
C LEU A 262 -7.74 9.57 6.68
N LEU A 263 -8.11 10.76 7.13
CA LEU A 263 -7.60 11.35 8.37
C LEU A 263 -8.65 11.16 9.47
N LEU A 264 -8.19 10.94 10.71
CA LEU A 264 -9.08 10.96 11.87
C LEU A 264 -9.31 12.41 12.30
N ASP A 265 -10.54 12.76 12.63
CA ASP A 265 -10.87 14.05 13.24
C ASP A 265 -10.65 13.97 14.75
N GLY A 266 -9.82 14.88 15.29
CA GLY A 266 -9.41 14.87 16.69
C GLY A 266 -10.53 15.24 17.67
N LEU A 267 -11.59 15.89 17.19
CA LEU A 267 -12.71 16.35 18.02
C LEU A 267 -13.95 15.47 17.84
N LYS A 268 -14.22 15.06 16.60
CA LYS A 268 -15.43 14.31 16.23
C LYS A 268 -15.26 12.79 16.37
N GLY A 269 -14.03 12.29 16.49
CA GLY A 269 -13.74 10.86 16.52
C GLY A 269 -14.14 10.12 15.23
N LYS A 270 -14.38 10.85 14.14
CA LYS A 270 -14.77 10.33 12.82
C LYS A 270 -13.65 10.52 11.82
N ARG A 271 -13.55 9.66 10.82
CA ARG A 271 -12.60 9.86 9.72
C ARG A 271 -13.20 10.72 8.62
N PHE A 272 -12.36 11.50 7.94
CA PHE A 272 -12.72 12.28 6.76
C PHE A 272 -11.67 12.13 5.65
N PRO A 273 -12.09 12.16 4.38
CA PRO A 273 -11.18 12.01 3.25
C PRO A 273 -10.58 13.34 2.79
N ILE A 274 -9.30 13.30 2.43
CA ILE A 274 -8.65 14.30 1.61
C ILE A 274 -8.25 13.67 0.28
N HIS A 275 -8.33 14.44 -0.80
CA HIS A 275 -8.12 13.97 -2.16
C HIS A 275 -7.11 14.82 -2.90
N GLU A 276 -6.29 14.17 -3.71
CA GLU A 276 -5.49 14.79 -4.76
C GLU A 276 -6.01 14.28 -6.11
N VAL A 277 -6.28 15.17 -7.05
CA VAL A 277 -6.89 14.84 -8.34
C VAL A 277 -6.09 15.46 -9.46
N LEU A 278 -5.51 14.60 -10.30
CA LEU A 278 -4.87 14.95 -11.57
C LEU A 278 -5.82 14.60 -12.72
N LEU A 279 -6.05 15.55 -13.62
CA LEU A 279 -6.88 15.38 -14.81
C LEU A 279 -6.02 15.44 -16.07
N SER A 280 -6.44 14.73 -17.12
CA SER A 280 -5.70 14.67 -18.38
C SER A 280 -5.93 15.91 -19.25
N TYR A 281 -5.12 16.95 -19.07
CA TYR A 281 -4.99 18.05 -20.03
C TYR A 281 -3.71 17.90 -20.87
N ASP A 282 -3.62 18.63 -21.98
CA ASP A 282 -2.47 18.59 -22.90
C ASP A 282 -1.11 18.83 -22.20
N SER A 283 -1.08 19.69 -21.18
CA SER A 283 0.11 19.93 -20.36
C SER A 283 0.55 18.66 -19.63
N VAL A 284 -0.38 17.97 -18.97
CA VAL A 284 -0.17 16.72 -18.23
C VAL A 284 0.26 15.61 -19.19
N SER A 285 -0.50 15.37 -20.28
CA SER A 285 -0.15 14.35 -21.28
C SER A 285 1.22 14.63 -21.90
N GLY A 286 1.53 15.89 -22.21
CA GLY A 286 2.84 16.30 -22.71
C GLY A 286 3.98 16.02 -21.72
N MET A 287 3.77 16.26 -20.41
CA MET A 287 4.76 15.94 -19.38
C MET A 287 4.98 14.43 -19.25
N ILE A 288 3.91 13.63 -19.31
CA ILE A 288 3.99 12.17 -19.23
C ILE A 288 4.80 11.62 -20.43
N ARG A 289 4.50 12.06 -21.65
CA ARG A 289 5.22 11.62 -22.87
C ARG A 289 6.72 11.95 -22.83
N ARG A 290 7.12 13.04 -22.15
CA ARG A 290 8.53 13.42 -21.98
C ARG A 290 9.21 12.77 -20.77
N GLY A 291 8.49 12.03 -19.93
CA GLY A 291 9.02 11.49 -18.67
C GLY A 291 9.25 12.54 -17.57
N ASP A 292 8.66 13.73 -17.70
CA ASP A 292 8.83 14.89 -16.80
C ASP A 292 7.94 14.77 -15.53
N PHE A 293 7.86 13.58 -14.92
CA PHE A 293 6.86 13.28 -13.89
C PHE A 293 6.90 14.19 -12.66
N LYS A 294 8.07 14.73 -12.30
CA LYS A 294 8.22 15.67 -11.17
C LYS A 294 7.49 17.00 -11.41
N LYS A 295 7.30 17.40 -12.68
CA LYS A 295 6.60 18.65 -13.02
C LYS A 295 5.08 18.52 -12.87
N LEU A 296 4.56 17.30 -12.73
CA LEU A 296 3.13 17.06 -12.49
C LEU A 296 2.66 17.68 -11.17
N ASP A 297 3.53 17.74 -10.16
CA ASP A 297 3.20 18.37 -8.87
C ASP A 297 2.93 19.87 -9.05
N HIS A 298 3.71 20.54 -9.89
CA HIS A 298 3.49 21.96 -10.24
C HIS A 298 2.20 22.17 -11.06
N GLU A 299 1.87 21.22 -11.95
CA GLU A 299 0.62 21.29 -12.72
C GLU A 299 -0.60 21.09 -11.80
N LEU A 300 -0.50 20.26 -10.76
CA LEU A 300 -1.55 20.11 -9.74
C LEU A 300 -1.77 21.40 -8.94
N GLU A 301 -0.69 22.09 -8.56
CA GLU A 301 -0.75 23.36 -7.83
C GLU A 301 -1.40 24.48 -8.64
N THR A 302 -1.05 24.58 -9.93
CA THR A 302 -1.55 25.63 -10.83
C THR A 302 -2.89 25.26 -11.47
N GLY A 303 -3.25 23.98 -11.50
CA GLY A 303 -4.43 23.41 -12.13
C GLY A 303 -5.73 23.53 -11.31
N ILE A 304 -5.74 24.22 -10.18
CA ILE A 304 -6.91 24.34 -9.29
C ILE A 304 -8.14 24.89 -10.04
N THR A 305 -7.94 25.92 -10.86
CA THR A 305 -9.02 26.52 -11.68
C THR A 305 -9.54 25.58 -12.77
N LYS A 306 -8.76 24.56 -13.13
CA LYS A 306 -9.15 23.49 -14.06
C LYS A 306 -9.78 22.30 -13.33
N GLY A 307 -10.04 22.39 -12.02
CA GLY A 307 -10.64 21.31 -11.24
C GLY A 307 -9.66 20.24 -10.78
N MET A 308 -8.34 20.45 -10.96
CA MET A 308 -7.34 19.66 -10.23
C MET A 308 -7.26 20.11 -8.78
N GLN A 309 -6.64 19.30 -7.93
CA GLN A 309 -6.30 19.69 -6.57
C GLN A 309 -5.19 18.81 -6.01
N ASN A 310 -4.34 19.39 -5.16
CA ASN A 310 -3.39 18.64 -4.35
C ASN A 310 -3.95 18.37 -2.94
N PHE A 311 -3.26 17.52 -2.16
CA PHE A 311 -3.68 17.18 -0.81
C PHE A 311 -3.75 18.39 0.13
N ASP A 312 -2.82 19.34 0.02
CA ASP A 312 -2.78 20.52 0.90
C ASP A 312 -3.99 21.43 0.69
N TYR A 313 -4.38 21.64 -0.57
CA TYR A 313 -5.58 22.38 -0.92
C TYR A 313 -6.83 21.65 -0.42
N SER A 314 -6.92 20.33 -0.65
CA SER A 314 -8.04 19.53 -0.14
C SER A 314 -8.13 19.57 1.38
N LEU A 315 -7.00 19.51 2.11
CA LEU A 315 -6.98 19.61 3.57
C LEU A 315 -7.50 20.98 4.03
N LYS A 316 -7.04 22.07 3.43
CA LYS A 316 -7.53 23.43 3.74
C LYS A 316 -9.04 23.56 3.53
N GLN A 317 -9.58 22.94 2.47
CA GLN A 317 -11.04 22.88 2.26
C GLN A 317 -11.74 22.14 3.40
N ARG A 318 -11.23 20.97 3.81
CA ARG A 318 -11.80 20.22 4.95
C ARG A 318 -11.73 20.99 6.25
N GLU A 319 -10.65 21.71 6.49
CA GLU A 319 -10.52 22.56 7.67
C GLU A 319 -11.53 23.72 7.67
N PHE A 320 -11.78 24.32 6.50
CA PHE A 320 -12.82 25.34 6.33
C PHE A 320 -14.24 24.76 6.54
N GLU A 321 -14.49 23.52 6.11
CA GLU A 321 -15.72 22.77 6.39
C GLU A 321 -15.85 22.32 7.86
N GLY A 322 -14.87 22.64 8.71
CA GLY A 322 -14.90 22.37 10.14
C GLY A 322 -14.39 20.99 10.55
N TRP A 323 -13.62 20.31 9.70
CA TRP A 323 -12.85 19.12 10.08
C TRP A 323 -11.52 19.53 10.73
N ARG A 324 -11.05 18.74 11.68
CA ARG A 324 -9.79 18.99 12.39
C ARG A 324 -8.96 17.72 12.41
N PRO A 325 -7.92 17.59 11.56
CA PRO A 325 -7.10 16.38 11.55
C PRO A 325 -6.48 16.17 12.94
N SER A 326 -6.58 14.95 13.46
CA SER A 326 -6.09 14.55 14.78
C SER A 326 -4.57 14.41 14.83
N VAL A 327 -3.84 15.07 13.91
CA VAL A 327 -2.46 14.77 13.48
C VAL A 327 -1.65 14.08 14.59
N LYS A 328 -1.46 12.76 14.46
CA LYS A 328 -0.27 12.15 15.05
C LYS A 328 0.88 12.66 14.19
N ARG A 329 1.91 13.22 14.83
CA ARG A 329 3.11 13.76 14.17
C ARG A 329 3.52 12.85 13.00
N PRO A 330 3.98 13.40 11.86
CA PRO A 330 4.59 12.57 10.83
C PRO A 330 5.56 11.59 11.50
N THR A 331 5.57 10.33 11.09
CA THR A 331 6.61 9.40 11.55
C THR A 331 7.96 9.98 11.14
N GLY A 332 8.70 10.49 12.11
CA GLY A 332 9.90 11.28 11.89
C GLY A 332 10.07 12.31 13.00
N PHE A 333 11.28 12.84 13.09
CA PHE A 333 11.60 13.95 13.97
C PHE A 333 11.75 15.19 13.08
N THR A 334 11.18 16.32 13.49
CA THR A 334 11.52 17.62 12.92
C THR A 334 13.02 17.86 13.08
N GLU A 335 13.61 18.69 12.22
CA GLU A 335 15.02 19.07 12.37
C GLU A 335 15.30 19.62 13.77
N HIS A 336 14.36 20.37 14.34
CA HIS A 336 14.45 20.85 15.70
C HIS A 336 14.47 19.71 16.73
N GLU A 337 13.57 18.73 16.65
CA GLU A 337 13.55 17.57 17.55
C GLU A 337 14.83 16.73 17.45
N VAL A 338 15.37 16.55 16.24
CA VAL A 338 16.66 15.88 16.04
C VAL A 338 17.79 16.68 16.67
N GLN A 339 17.85 18.00 16.43
CA GLN A 339 18.88 18.86 16.98
C GLN A 339 18.80 18.94 18.51
N GLU A 340 17.60 19.01 19.07
CA GLU A 340 17.38 19.00 20.52
C GLU A 340 17.83 17.67 21.13
N PHE A 341 17.48 16.54 20.53
CA PHE A 341 17.96 15.23 20.96
C PHE A 341 19.49 15.15 20.91
N LEU A 342 20.12 15.55 19.79
CA LEU A 342 21.58 15.54 19.64
C LEU A 342 22.30 16.46 20.62
N ARG A 343 21.69 17.59 21.02
CA ARG A 343 22.24 18.49 22.05
C ARG A 343 22.19 17.90 23.45
N HIS A 344 21.20 17.07 23.74
CA HIS A 344 21.02 16.41 25.04
C HIS A 344 21.57 14.99 25.08
N CYS A 345 22.04 14.47 23.94
CA CYS A 345 22.75 13.21 23.87
C CYS A 345 24.13 13.44 24.51
N PRO A 346 24.46 12.76 25.62
CA PRO A 346 25.78 12.88 26.20
C PRO A 346 26.79 12.48 25.11
N VAL A 347 27.74 13.37 24.85
CA VAL A 347 28.89 13.04 24.00
C VAL A 347 29.58 11.87 24.69
N ILE A 348 29.54 10.69 24.09
CA ILE A 348 30.41 9.60 24.49
C ILE A 348 31.82 10.14 24.23
N GLU A 349 32.54 10.50 25.29
CA GLU A 349 33.93 10.89 25.14
C GLU A 349 34.69 9.70 24.52
N GLU A 350 35.59 9.96 23.58
CA GLU A 350 36.46 8.92 23.00
C GLU A 350 37.28 8.15 24.07
N SER A 351 37.31 8.66 25.31
CA SER A 351 37.88 8.01 26.48
C SER A 351 37.12 6.76 26.94
N GLU A 352 35.80 6.67 26.70
CA GLU A 352 34.95 5.51 27.05
C GLU A 352 34.96 4.39 26.00
N LEU A 353 35.49 4.67 24.80
CA LEU A 353 35.65 3.69 23.72
C LEU A 353 36.92 2.82 23.85
N ARG A 354 37.70 2.98 24.93
CA ARG A 354 38.84 2.10 25.20
C ARG A 354 38.36 0.83 25.89
N PRO A 355 38.55 -0.37 25.32
CA PRO A 355 38.16 -1.60 25.99
C PRO A 355 38.98 -1.75 27.27
N SER A 356 38.30 -1.73 28.41
CA SER A 356 38.84 -2.07 29.72
C SER A 356 39.02 -3.59 29.80
N GLY A 357 40.16 -4.07 29.33
CA GLY A 357 40.56 -5.46 29.44
C GLY A 357 42.02 -5.57 29.78
N SER A 358 42.35 -5.61 31.07
CA SER A 358 43.57 -6.24 31.53
C SER A 358 43.51 -7.71 31.10
N LEU A 359 44.28 -8.06 30.07
CA LEU A 359 44.58 -9.45 29.75
C LEU A 359 45.32 -10.03 30.96
N SER A 360 44.58 -10.74 31.81
CA SER A 360 45.14 -11.65 32.79
C SER A 360 46.11 -12.58 32.07
N GLN A 361 47.38 -12.52 32.45
CA GLN A 361 48.41 -13.44 31.99
C GLN A 361 47.96 -14.87 32.32
N ARG A 362 47.51 -15.63 31.32
CA ARG A 362 47.69 -17.07 31.31
C ARG A 362 48.98 -17.36 30.56
N SER A 363 49.92 -17.96 31.27
CA SER A 363 51.22 -18.40 30.78
C SER A 363 51.08 -19.22 29.51
N PRO A 364 51.83 -18.91 28.43
CA PRO A 364 52.05 -19.85 27.35
C PRO A 364 53.16 -20.81 27.79
N ALA A 365 52.86 -22.11 27.75
CA ALA A 365 53.93 -23.11 27.69
C ALA A 365 54.78 -22.85 26.44
N GLN A 366 56.09 -22.95 26.66
CA GLN A 366 57.24 -22.82 25.76
C GLN A 366 57.00 -23.17 24.27
N ALA A 367 57.48 -22.30 23.36
CA ALA A 367 58.72 -22.51 22.57
C ALA A 367 58.76 -21.61 21.32
N GLY A 368 59.95 -21.08 21.00
CA GLY A 368 60.34 -20.80 19.60
C GLY A 368 60.45 -19.34 19.13
N THR A 369 61.61 -18.75 19.44
CA THR A 369 62.41 -17.69 18.77
C THR A 369 62.04 -17.10 17.38
N THR A 370 62.52 -15.85 17.19
CA THR A 370 62.93 -15.06 15.98
C THR A 370 61.98 -13.91 15.60
N SER A 371 62.23 -12.65 16.00
CA SER A 371 63.19 -11.62 15.51
C SER A 371 62.79 -10.92 14.20
N GLY A 372 62.52 -9.60 14.25
CA GLY A 372 62.55 -8.71 13.07
C GLY A 372 61.66 -7.45 13.21
N PRO A 373 62.04 -6.29 12.63
CA PRO A 373 62.14 -5.05 13.41
C PRO A 373 61.12 -3.93 13.10
N ALA A 374 61.16 -2.93 13.99
CA ALA A 374 60.35 -1.72 14.10
C ALA A 374 60.59 -0.67 12.99
N ILE A 375 59.57 0.19 12.74
CA ILE A 375 59.70 1.51 12.10
C ILE A 375 58.71 2.49 12.78
N PRO A 376 59.04 3.80 12.93
CA PRO A 376 58.68 4.58 14.12
C PRO A 376 57.51 5.55 13.92
N ASN A 377 57.05 6.04 15.07
CA ASN A 377 56.02 7.05 15.27
C ASN A 377 56.56 8.45 14.91
N PHE A 378 55.80 9.24 14.14
CA PHE A 378 55.97 10.70 14.09
C PHE A 378 54.61 11.38 14.09
N ASN A 379 54.30 11.96 15.24
CA ASN A 379 53.22 12.91 15.43
C ASN A 379 53.84 14.31 15.36
N GLN A 380 53.59 15.06 14.29
CA GLN A 380 53.72 16.52 14.25
C GLN A 380 52.65 17.08 13.31
N SER A 381 51.65 17.74 13.90
CA SER A 381 50.84 18.74 13.20
C SER A 381 51.63 20.06 13.19
N PRO A 382 51.50 20.91 12.14
CA PRO A 382 50.44 21.92 12.24
C PRO A 382 49.80 22.38 10.92
N ALA A 383 48.54 22.79 11.06
CA ALA A 383 47.85 23.91 10.41
C ALA A 383 47.85 24.05 8.86
N GLY A 384 46.65 23.86 8.30
CA GLY A 384 46.03 24.77 7.32
C GLY A 384 46.31 24.51 5.85
N MET A 385 45.33 23.93 5.13
CA MET A 385 44.97 24.20 3.72
C MET A 385 43.75 23.33 3.28
N PRO A 386 42.93 23.78 2.30
CA PRO A 386 41.69 23.11 1.89
C PRO A 386 42.00 21.93 0.96
N GLY A 387 42.04 20.71 1.51
CA GLY A 387 42.25 19.48 0.72
C GLY A 387 41.89 18.16 1.40
N ALA A 388 41.42 18.19 2.66
CA ALA A 388 41.27 16.98 3.48
C ALA A 388 40.03 16.10 3.15
N THR A 389 39.11 16.57 2.31
CA THR A 389 37.87 15.81 1.97
C THR A 389 38.06 14.76 0.88
N ALA A 390 38.98 14.96 -0.07
CA ALA A 390 39.18 14.02 -1.18
C ALA A 390 39.98 12.77 -0.77
N PHE A 391 40.95 12.92 0.14
CA PHE A 391 41.80 11.81 0.58
C PHE A 391 41.04 10.82 1.49
N ASN A 392 40.13 11.33 2.32
CA ASN A 392 39.27 10.50 3.18
C ASN A 392 38.21 9.73 2.39
N GLN A 393 37.68 10.31 1.30
CA GLN A 393 36.73 9.63 0.40
C GLN A 393 37.37 8.46 -0.37
N ALA A 394 38.61 8.62 -0.83
CA ALA A 394 39.33 7.56 -1.54
C ALA A 394 39.64 6.37 -0.62
N GLN A 395 40.01 6.61 0.64
CA GLN A 395 40.23 5.55 1.64
C GLN A 395 38.93 4.82 2.01
N LEU A 396 37.82 5.54 2.18
CA LEU A 396 36.50 4.95 2.43
C LEU A 396 36.01 4.10 1.25
N GLN A 397 36.23 4.56 0.01
CA GLN A 397 35.89 3.79 -1.19
C GLN A 397 36.74 2.53 -1.33
N ALA A 398 38.05 2.60 -1.03
CA ALA A 398 38.93 1.44 -1.05
C ALA A 398 38.54 0.39 0.01
N GLN A 399 38.18 0.82 1.23
CA GLN A 399 37.68 -0.08 2.28
C GLN A 399 36.34 -0.72 1.90
N HIS A 400 35.43 0.04 1.29
CA HIS A 400 34.15 -0.48 0.84
C HIS A 400 34.31 -1.50 -0.31
N GLN A 401 35.21 -1.24 -1.27
CA GLN A 401 35.53 -2.20 -2.33
C GLN A 401 36.18 -3.48 -1.79
N ALA A 402 37.10 -3.37 -0.82
CA ALA A 402 37.69 -4.54 -0.17
C ALA A 402 36.64 -5.39 0.57
N GLN A 403 35.66 -4.76 1.22
CA GLN A 403 34.55 -5.46 1.86
C GLN A 403 33.65 -6.19 0.86
N LEU A 404 33.32 -5.55 -0.28
CA LEU A 404 32.51 -6.17 -1.33
C LEU A 404 33.24 -7.36 -1.98
N GLN A 405 34.56 -7.26 -2.19
CA GLN A 405 35.37 -8.36 -2.71
C GLN A 405 35.44 -9.54 -1.73
N ALA A 406 35.59 -9.28 -0.44
CA ALA A 406 35.58 -10.32 0.59
C ALA A 406 34.21 -11.03 0.68
N GLN A 407 33.10 -10.29 0.60
CA GLN A 407 31.75 -10.86 0.59
C GLN A 407 31.50 -11.72 -0.66
N HIS A 408 31.98 -11.27 -1.83
CA HIS A 408 31.85 -12.04 -3.06
C HIS A 408 32.67 -13.34 -3.03
N GLN A 409 33.90 -13.31 -2.50
CA GLN A 409 34.70 -14.52 -2.30
C GLN A 409 34.05 -15.50 -1.32
N ALA A 410 33.46 -15.01 -0.23
CA ALA A 410 32.74 -15.84 0.71
C ALA A 410 31.50 -16.51 0.08
N GLN A 411 30.76 -15.80 -0.78
CA GLN A 411 29.64 -16.38 -1.53
C GLN A 411 30.08 -17.46 -2.52
N LEU A 412 31.19 -17.25 -3.24
CA LEU A 412 31.72 -18.24 -4.17
C LEU A 412 32.20 -19.50 -3.43
N GLN A 413 32.85 -19.34 -2.27
CA GLN A 413 33.25 -20.48 -1.43
C GLN A 413 32.04 -21.26 -0.89
N ALA A 414 30.98 -20.56 -0.47
CA ALA A 414 29.74 -21.18 -0.01
C ALA A 414 29.02 -21.94 -1.14
N GLN A 415 28.98 -21.38 -2.35
CA GLN A 415 28.40 -22.05 -3.53
C GLN A 415 29.23 -23.28 -3.94
N HIS A 416 30.56 -23.20 -3.86
CA HIS A 416 31.43 -24.34 -4.16
C HIS A 416 31.28 -25.48 -3.13
N GLN A 417 31.16 -25.15 -1.84
CA GLN A 417 30.87 -26.14 -0.80
C GLN A 417 29.48 -26.77 -0.96
N ALA A 418 28.46 -26.00 -1.35
CA ALA A 418 27.13 -26.53 -1.61
C ALA A 418 27.10 -27.49 -2.82
N GLN A 419 27.90 -27.24 -3.86
CA GLN A 419 28.04 -28.14 -5.00
C GLN A 419 28.78 -29.44 -4.64
N LEU A 420 29.78 -29.38 -3.77
CA LEU A 420 30.50 -30.56 -3.28
C LEU A 420 29.66 -31.45 -2.34
N GLN A 421 28.62 -30.90 -1.71
CA GLN A 421 27.68 -31.66 -0.88
C GLN A 421 26.51 -32.28 -1.67
N ALA A 422 26.34 -31.89 -2.94
CA ALA A 422 25.28 -32.37 -3.83
C ALA A 422 25.74 -33.48 -4.81
N GLN A 423 27.04 -33.84 -4.78
CA GLN A 423 27.63 -35.02 -5.42
C GLN A 423 27.87 -36.10 -4.37
#